data_AF-A0A8T1R610-F1
#
_entry.id   AF-A0A8T1R610-F1
#
_cell.length_a   1.000
_cell.length_b   1.000
_cell.length_c   1.000
_cell.angle_alpha   90.00
_cell.angle_beta   90.00
_cell.angle_gamma   90.00
#
_symmetry.space_group_name_H-M   'P 1'
#
loop_
_entity.id
_entity.type
_entity.pdbx_description
1 polymer ?
#
loop_
_entity_poly.entity_id
_entity_poly.type
_entity_poly.pdbx_seq_one_letter_code
_entity_poly.pdbx_strand_id
1 'polypeptide(L)'
;MLINFGRKRSRYEEALPNIDIFVCTADPMIEPPAMVINTVLSVMAYDYPPQKLNVYLSDDGGSDLTFYAMVEASSFSKIWLPFCKKFKVEPRSPEAYFRTAVLEPLEDPVKAKERSSIKILVHAKDPKAVDIEGQPLPTLVYLAREKRPQYHHNFKAGSVNALVEIHGFDGNGGPCFIGTGCFHRRNALCGQKYSDQECKENWKGWNDIKMEETASVLEDTSKVLASCTYEEKYAQWGNEMGLKYGCPVEDVITGLAIQCRGWRSIYFNPERKGFLGLAPTTLLQTLIQHRRWSEGDFQIFVSRYCPFVYGYKKIPLKLQLSYCPYLLWAPNCLATLYYVAVPSLCLLSGIPLFPKISSAWVLPFAFVIIVHRAYSLGEFVWCGGTFQGWWNEQRMWLFKRISSYFFAFIDNILKLMGFTDSAFAITAKVAETDVSQRCEQELMEFGASSPMFTVIATMALLNAFCFVGGMKRVLMDMQSWFSNPFTLQILLCALLVIISLPVYQGLFLRKDEGRMPSSVTQWSLMFAALACALACY
;
A
#
# COMPACT_ATOMS: atom_id res chain seq x y z
N MET A 1 -5.51 -16.80 9.41
CA MET A 1 -4.16 -17.37 9.18
C MET A 1 -4.10 -18.73 9.88
N LEU A 2 -3.92 -19.84 9.15
CA LEU A 2 -3.64 -21.14 9.77
C LEU A 2 -2.18 -21.11 10.24
N ILE A 3 -1.94 -20.85 11.52
CA ILE A 3 -0.70 -21.32 12.12
C ILE A 3 -0.94 -22.82 12.32
N ASN A 4 -0.40 -23.63 11.41
CA ASN A 4 -0.46 -25.08 11.53
C ASN A 4 0.43 -25.48 12.72
N PHE A 5 -0.13 -25.39 13.91
CA PHE A 5 0.50 -25.77 15.16
C PHE A 5 0.49 -27.30 15.33
N GLY A 6 0.84 -28.08 14.28
CA GLY A 6 0.79 -29.54 14.33
C GLY A 6 1.53 -30.16 15.54
N ARG A 7 2.58 -29.48 16.04
CA ARG A 7 3.30 -29.83 17.28
C ARG A 7 3.03 -28.95 18.51
N LYS A 8 2.31 -27.83 18.36
CA LYS A 8 2.07 -26.83 19.41
C LYS A 8 0.62 -26.82 19.93
N ARG A 9 -0.35 -27.28 19.13
CA ARG A 9 -1.78 -27.30 19.46
C ARG A 9 -2.04 -28.16 20.70
N SER A 10 -1.42 -29.34 20.79
CA SER A 10 -1.56 -30.22 21.96
C SER A 10 -0.82 -29.75 23.22
N ARG A 11 0.06 -28.73 23.15
CA ARG A 11 0.81 -28.21 24.31
C ARG A 11 0.27 -26.88 24.85
N TYR A 12 -0.49 -26.12 24.07
CA TYR A 12 -0.84 -24.73 24.39
C TYR A 12 -2.29 -24.35 24.09
N GLU A 13 -3.20 -25.28 23.78
CA GLU A 13 -4.62 -24.95 23.52
C GLU A 13 -5.23 -24.12 24.67
N GLU A 14 -4.92 -24.45 25.93
CA GLU A 14 -5.35 -23.67 27.09
C GLU A 14 -4.55 -22.36 27.28
N ALA A 15 -3.33 -22.26 26.74
CA ALA A 15 -2.38 -21.17 26.94
C ALA A 15 -2.27 -20.18 25.76
N LEU A 16 -3.19 -20.22 24.79
CA LEU A 16 -3.29 -19.21 23.74
C LEU A 16 -3.61 -17.81 24.33
N PRO A 17 -2.98 -16.72 23.86
CA PRO A 17 -3.27 -15.37 24.32
C PRO A 17 -4.62 -14.83 23.78
N ASN A 18 -5.15 -13.77 24.38
CA ASN A 18 -6.24 -13.02 23.76
C ASN A 18 -5.74 -12.22 22.55
N ILE A 19 -6.56 -12.12 21.50
CA ILE A 19 -6.28 -11.38 20.28
C ILE A 19 -7.43 -10.39 20.02
N ASP A 20 -7.07 -9.11 19.90
CA ASP A 20 -7.97 -8.05 19.48
C ASP A 20 -7.63 -7.66 18.02
N ILE A 21 -8.61 -7.76 17.14
CA ILE A 21 -8.49 -7.39 15.72
C ILE A 21 -9.23 -6.07 15.50
N PHE A 22 -8.53 -5.09 14.96
CA PHE A 22 -9.10 -3.78 14.61
C PHE A 22 -9.32 -3.70 13.10
N VAL A 23 -10.56 -3.38 12.73
CA VAL A 23 -10.97 -2.99 11.38
C VAL A 23 -11.38 -1.53 11.47
N CYS A 24 -10.90 -0.70 10.55
CA CYS A 24 -11.24 0.73 10.51
C CYS A 24 -11.83 1.07 9.15
N THR A 25 -12.88 1.90 9.14
CA THR A 25 -13.50 2.48 7.94
C THR A 25 -13.70 3.97 8.15
N ALA A 26 -13.66 4.77 7.09
CA ALA A 26 -13.79 6.23 7.19
C ALA A 26 -14.93 6.84 6.40
N ASP A 27 -15.30 6.25 5.27
CA ASP A 27 -16.33 6.82 4.40
C ASP A 27 -17.10 5.69 3.72
N PRO A 28 -18.41 5.54 3.98
CA PRO A 28 -19.23 4.46 3.42
C PRO A 28 -19.45 4.57 1.90
N MET A 29 -19.22 5.73 1.30
CA MET A 29 -19.35 5.93 -0.14
C MET A 29 -18.07 5.53 -0.87
N ILE A 30 -16.91 5.78 -0.27
CA ILE A 30 -15.59 5.42 -0.81
C ILE A 30 -15.26 3.96 -0.50
N GLU A 31 -15.63 3.49 0.69
CA GLU A 31 -15.44 2.14 1.20
C GLU A 31 -16.82 1.53 1.54
N PRO A 32 -17.52 0.95 0.55
CA PRO A 32 -18.87 0.42 0.71
C PRO A 32 -18.98 -0.51 1.92
N PRO A 33 -20.03 -0.38 2.77
CA PRO A 33 -20.18 -1.21 3.96
C PRO A 33 -20.09 -2.71 3.69
N ALA A 34 -20.62 -3.18 2.56
CA ALA A 34 -20.53 -4.59 2.15
C ALA A 34 -19.07 -5.10 2.10
N MET A 35 -18.13 -4.28 1.60
CA MET A 35 -16.71 -4.62 1.54
C MET A 35 -16.10 -4.70 2.96
N VAL A 36 -16.47 -3.76 3.83
CA VAL A 36 -16.02 -3.75 5.23
C VAL A 36 -16.54 -4.99 5.97
N ILE A 37 -17.83 -5.32 5.79
CA ILE A 37 -18.48 -6.48 6.39
C ILE A 37 -17.83 -7.79 5.95
N ASN A 38 -17.46 -7.93 4.68
CA ASN A 38 -16.73 -9.09 4.19
C ASN A 38 -15.41 -9.31 4.95
N THR A 39 -14.71 -8.23 5.30
CA THR A 39 -13.49 -8.29 6.11
C THR A 39 -13.81 -8.70 7.55
N VAL A 40 -14.84 -8.10 8.16
CA VAL A 40 -15.31 -8.43 9.51
C VAL A 40 -15.69 -9.92 9.62
N LEU A 41 -16.51 -10.43 8.70
CA LEU A 41 -16.92 -11.84 8.68
C LEU A 41 -15.73 -12.79 8.46
N SER A 42 -14.77 -12.39 7.62
CA SER A 42 -13.55 -13.17 7.38
C SER A 42 -12.69 -13.30 8.64
N VAL A 43 -12.54 -12.21 9.42
CA VAL A 43 -11.74 -12.24 10.66
C VAL A 43 -12.47 -12.98 11.79
N MET A 44 -13.80 -12.85 11.90
CA MET A 44 -14.60 -13.63 12.84
C MET A 44 -14.55 -15.14 12.56
N ALA A 45 -14.30 -15.54 11.31
CA ALA A 45 -14.19 -16.93 10.89
C ALA A 45 -12.79 -17.54 11.10
N TYR A 46 -11.86 -16.85 11.78
CA TYR A 46 -10.53 -17.38 12.06
C TYR A 46 -10.59 -18.66 12.89
N ASP A 47 -9.65 -19.59 12.63
CA ASP A 47 -9.48 -20.80 13.44
C ASP A 47 -8.76 -20.43 14.75
N TYR A 48 -9.52 -19.84 15.69
CA TYR A 48 -9.08 -19.42 17.02
C TYR A 48 -10.20 -19.65 18.04
N PRO A 49 -9.88 -19.91 19.33
CA PRO A 49 -10.91 -20.00 20.37
C PRO A 49 -11.79 -18.74 20.38
N PRO A 50 -13.13 -18.86 20.23
CA PRO A 50 -14.03 -17.69 20.15
C PRO A 50 -13.93 -16.75 21.35
N GLN A 51 -13.69 -17.30 22.54
CA GLN A 51 -13.58 -16.55 23.79
C GLN A 51 -12.28 -15.73 23.89
N LYS A 52 -11.31 -15.98 23.00
CA LYS A 52 -10.01 -15.31 22.96
C LYS A 52 -9.84 -14.42 21.72
N LEU A 53 -10.87 -14.31 20.88
CA LEU A 53 -10.86 -13.52 19.65
C LEU A 53 -11.92 -12.42 19.74
N ASN A 54 -11.47 -11.16 19.76
CA ASN A 54 -12.34 -9.99 19.75
C ASN A 54 -12.13 -9.21 18.45
N VAL A 55 -13.22 -8.77 17.83
CA VAL A 55 -13.19 -7.99 16.58
C VAL A 55 -13.84 -6.63 16.84
N TYR A 56 -13.09 -5.57 16.56
CA TYR A 56 -13.52 -4.19 16.72
C TYR A 56 -13.62 -3.53 15.35
N LEU A 57 -14.76 -2.94 15.03
CA LEU A 57 -14.92 -2.05 13.87
C LEU A 57 -14.98 -0.60 14.36
N SER A 58 -13.97 0.18 14.00
CA SER A 58 -13.97 1.64 14.17
C SER A 58 -14.51 2.30 12.92
N ASP A 59 -15.59 3.06 13.04
CA ASP A 59 -16.17 3.84 11.95
C ASP A 59 -15.93 5.33 12.18
N ASP A 60 -14.95 5.84 11.45
CA ASP A 60 -14.63 7.25 11.42
C ASP A 60 -15.72 8.04 10.65
N GLY A 61 -16.50 7.43 9.77
CA GLY A 61 -17.61 8.12 9.10
C GLY A 61 -18.81 8.37 10.03
N GLY A 62 -18.92 7.62 11.13
CA GLY A 62 -20.11 7.63 11.98
C GLY A 62 -21.38 7.30 11.18
N SER A 63 -21.27 6.37 10.23
CA SER A 63 -22.28 6.13 9.20
C SER A 63 -23.36 5.18 9.68
N ASP A 64 -24.61 5.63 9.64
CA ASP A 64 -25.78 4.77 9.87
C ASP A 64 -25.79 3.56 8.93
N LEU A 65 -25.34 3.73 7.67
CA LEU A 65 -25.25 2.63 6.70
C LEU A 65 -24.26 1.55 7.16
N THR A 66 -23.11 1.96 7.69
CA THR A 66 -22.11 1.02 8.23
C THR A 66 -22.64 0.31 9.47
N PHE A 67 -23.34 1.04 10.34
CA PHE A 67 -23.99 0.47 11.52
C PHE A 67 -25.05 -0.57 11.15
N TYR A 68 -25.98 -0.24 10.25
CA TYR A 68 -26.99 -1.20 9.79
C TYR A 68 -26.36 -2.40 9.08
N ALA A 69 -25.33 -2.20 8.25
CA ALA A 69 -24.60 -3.29 7.64
C ALA A 69 -23.96 -4.23 8.68
N MET A 70 -23.48 -3.70 9.80
CA MET A 70 -22.96 -4.49 10.92
C MET A 70 -24.05 -5.29 11.65
N VAL A 71 -25.24 -4.73 11.81
CA VAL A 71 -26.38 -5.46 12.38
C VAL A 71 -26.76 -6.65 11.50
N GLU A 72 -26.87 -6.44 10.18
CA GLU A 72 -27.13 -7.52 9.22
C GLU A 72 -26.00 -8.55 9.20
N ALA A 73 -24.74 -8.09 9.26
CA ALA A 73 -23.57 -8.97 9.35
C ALA A 73 -23.60 -9.86 10.60
N SER A 74 -24.05 -9.32 11.73
CA SER A 74 -24.20 -10.08 12.98
C SER A 74 -25.21 -11.22 12.79
N SER A 75 -26.37 -10.94 12.19
CA SER A 75 -27.35 -11.99 11.86
C SER A 75 -26.78 -13.03 10.88
N PHE A 76 -26.12 -12.60 9.81
CA PHE A 76 -25.51 -13.51 8.82
C PHE A 76 -24.36 -14.36 9.40
N SER A 77 -23.61 -13.81 10.34
CA SER A 77 -22.47 -14.49 10.97
C SER A 77 -22.88 -15.80 11.68
N LYS A 78 -24.11 -15.87 12.21
CA LYS A 78 -24.67 -17.07 12.85
C LYS A 78 -24.76 -18.27 11.91
N ILE A 79 -24.82 -18.01 10.60
CA ILE A 79 -24.91 -19.04 9.56
C ILE A 79 -23.53 -19.24 8.92
N TRP A 80 -22.84 -18.14 8.62
CA TRP A 80 -21.57 -18.17 7.92
C TRP A 80 -20.43 -18.79 8.73
N LEU A 81 -20.34 -18.48 10.02
CA LEU A 81 -19.23 -18.93 10.88
C LEU A 81 -19.25 -20.45 11.13
N PRO A 82 -20.40 -21.09 11.47
CA PRO A 82 -20.48 -22.55 11.57
C PRO A 82 -20.16 -23.23 10.24
N PHE A 83 -20.71 -22.72 9.12
CA PHE A 83 -20.41 -23.23 7.79
C PHE A 83 -18.90 -23.19 7.49
N CYS A 84 -18.25 -22.07 7.80
CA CYS A 84 -16.81 -21.90 7.64
C CYS A 84 -16.00 -22.90 8.47
N LYS A 85 -16.38 -23.12 9.73
CA LYS A 85 -15.71 -24.07 10.63
C LYS A 85 -15.91 -25.51 10.17
N LYS A 86 -17.16 -25.90 9.88
CA LYS A 86 -17.57 -27.26 9.49
C LYS A 86 -16.88 -27.72 8.20
N PHE A 87 -16.88 -26.89 7.17
CA PHE A 87 -16.32 -27.25 5.86
C PHE A 87 -14.91 -26.72 5.61
N LYS A 88 -14.27 -26.12 6.63
CA LYS A 88 -12.94 -25.50 6.55
C LYS A 88 -12.83 -24.57 5.32
N VAL A 89 -13.79 -23.67 5.19
CA VAL A 89 -13.97 -22.80 4.01
C VAL A 89 -12.80 -21.85 3.83
N GLU A 90 -12.28 -21.77 2.61
CA GLU A 90 -11.21 -20.87 2.21
C GLU A 90 -11.44 -20.35 0.78
N PRO A 91 -11.31 -19.04 0.51
CA PRO A 91 -11.12 -17.94 1.48
C PRO A 91 -12.33 -17.76 2.42
N ARG A 92 -12.13 -17.12 3.57
CA ARG A 92 -13.18 -16.94 4.61
C ARG A 92 -14.07 -15.70 4.40
N SER A 93 -13.68 -14.81 3.49
CA SER A 93 -14.56 -13.72 3.05
C SER A 93 -15.68 -14.31 2.20
N PRO A 94 -16.96 -14.07 2.55
CA PRO A 94 -18.09 -14.59 1.79
C PRO A 94 -18.03 -14.25 0.31
N GLU A 95 -17.84 -12.98 -0.04
CA GLU A 95 -17.80 -12.52 -1.43
C GLU A 95 -16.64 -13.14 -2.21
N ALA A 96 -15.45 -13.19 -1.61
CA ALA A 96 -14.30 -13.85 -2.24
C ALA A 96 -14.55 -15.35 -2.45
N TYR A 97 -15.14 -16.04 -1.48
CA TYR A 97 -15.49 -17.46 -1.58
C TYR A 97 -16.51 -17.71 -2.67
N PHE A 98 -17.61 -16.94 -2.71
CA PHE A 98 -18.65 -17.15 -3.71
C PHE A 98 -18.20 -16.78 -5.13
N ARG A 99 -17.24 -15.86 -5.28
CA ARG A 99 -16.62 -15.56 -6.59
C ARG A 99 -15.76 -16.72 -7.10
N THR A 100 -14.99 -17.38 -6.24
CA THR A 100 -14.11 -18.50 -6.64
C THR A 100 -14.84 -19.83 -6.71
N ALA A 101 -15.78 -20.08 -5.80
CA ALA A 101 -16.43 -21.38 -5.66
C ALA A 101 -17.38 -21.72 -6.82
N VAL A 102 -17.67 -20.79 -7.74
CA VAL A 102 -18.38 -21.10 -9.01
C VAL A 102 -17.57 -22.07 -9.88
N LEU A 103 -16.25 -22.14 -9.68
CA LEU A 103 -15.32 -22.91 -10.51
C LEU A 103 -15.01 -24.32 -9.98
N GLU A 104 -15.39 -24.66 -8.74
CA GLU A 104 -15.11 -25.96 -8.14
C GLU A 104 -16.36 -26.87 -8.13
N PRO A 105 -16.29 -28.09 -8.72
CA PRO A 105 -17.34 -29.09 -8.56
C PRO A 105 -17.46 -29.49 -7.08
N LEU A 106 -18.67 -29.45 -6.55
CA LEU A 106 -18.93 -29.89 -5.17
C LEU A 106 -19.04 -31.42 -5.15
N GLU A 107 -18.01 -32.11 -4.65
CA GLU A 107 -18.06 -33.56 -4.42
C GLU A 107 -18.96 -33.93 -3.23
N ASP A 108 -19.18 -32.99 -2.28
CA ASP A 108 -20.02 -33.18 -1.09
C ASP A 108 -21.45 -32.61 -1.30
N PRO A 109 -22.49 -33.46 -1.39
CA PRO A 109 -23.87 -33.04 -1.60
C PRO A 109 -24.46 -32.26 -0.41
N VAL A 110 -23.98 -32.49 0.82
CA VAL A 110 -24.41 -31.74 2.03
C VAL A 110 -23.87 -30.32 1.97
N LYS A 111 -22.58 -30.18 1.64
CA LYS A 111 -21.96 -28.86 1.40
C LYS A 111 -22.66 -28.11 0.27
N ALA A 112 -23.05 -28.80 -0.82
CA ALA A 112 -23.75 -28.19 -1.95
C ALA A 112 -25.12 -27.64 -1.57
N LYS A 113 -25.89 -28.39 -0.77
CA LYS A 113 -27.20 -27.98 -0.26
C LYS A 113 -27.08 -26.81 0.72
N GLU A 114 -26.18 -26.88 1.71
CA GLU A 114 -25.98 -25.79 2.67
C GLU A 114 -25.44 -24.52 2.00
N ARG A 115 -24.53 -24.66 1.02
CA ARG A 115 -24.02 -23.53 0.22
C ARG A 115 -25.11 -22.85 -0.60
N SER A 116 -26.02 -23.60 -1.23
CA SER A 116 -27.11 -23.01 -2.01
C SER A 116 -28.11 -22.29 -1.11
N SER A 117 -28.41 -22.82 0.08
CA SER A 117 -29.20 -22.13 1.10
C SER A 117 -28.54 -20.84 1.59
N ILE A 118 -27.22 -20.83 1.84
CA ILE A 118 -26.49 -19.61 2.23
C ILE A 118 -26.52 -18.56 1.11
N LYS A 119 -26.37 -18.97 -0.15
CA LYS A 119 -26.48 -18.06 -1.31
C LYS A 119 -27.85 -17.39 -1.40
N ILE A 120 -28.92 -18.08 -0.98
CA ILE A 120 -30.29 -17.55 -0.93
C ILE A 120 -30.50 -16.64 0.30
N LEU A 121 -29.88 -16.98 1.44
CA LEU A 121 -29.96 -16.25 2.72
C LEU A 121 -29.19 -14.93 2.78
N VAL A 122 -28.43 -14.57 1.74
CA VAL A 122 -27.87 -13.21 1.55
C VAL A 122 -28.98 -12.12 1.51
N HIS A 123 -30.26 -12.50 1.62
CA HIS A 123 -31.43 -11.61 1.57
C HIS A 123 -32.44 -11.68 2.75
N ALA A 124 -32.14 -12.21 3.95
CA ALA A 124 -33.10 -12.11 5.08
C ALA A 124 -32.53 -12.15 6.52
N LYS A 125 -33.18 -11.39 7.42
CA LYS A 125 -32.91 -11.14 8.87
C LYS A 125 -33.28 -12.29 9.82
N ASP A 126 -32.55 -12.40 10.96
CA ASP A 126 -33.04 -13.03 12.21
C ASP A 126 -32.44 -12.39 13.50
N PRO A 127 -33.23 -11.95 14.51
CA PRO A 127 -32.80 -11.14 15.66
C PRO A 127 -32.42 -11.85 16.98
N LYS A 128 -32.28 -13.19 17.09
CA LYS A 128 -31.95 -13.82 18.40
C LYS A 128 -30.59 -14.54 18.41
N ALA A 129 -29.70 -14.19 19.34
CA ALA A 129 -28.26 -14.48 19.27
C ALA A 129 -27.81 -15.65 20.17
N VAL A 130 -27.70 -16.81 19.53
CA VAL A 130 -26.67 -17.86 19.63
C VAL A 130 -26.49 -18.36 18.18
N ASP A 131 -25.41 -19.08 17.82
CA ASP A 131 -25.41 -19.70 16.49
C ASP A 131 -26.52 -20.77 16.39
N ILE A 132 -26.83 -21.24 15.17
CA ILE A 132 -27.90 -22.23 14.94
C ILE A 132 -27.67 -23.55 15.69
N GLU A 133 -26.44 -23.78 16.17
CA GLU A 133 -25.97 -24.97 16.89
C GLU A 133 -25.74 -24.70 18.39
N GLY A 134 -26.08 -23.50 18.89
CA GLY A 134 -25.94 -23.08 20.28
C GLY A 134 -24.50 -22.75 20.74
N GLN A 135 -23.53 -22.60 19.84
CA GLN A 135 -22.14 -22.27 20.18
C GLN A 135 -21.90 -20.75 20.29
N PRO A 136 -20.94 -20.33 21.14
CA PRO A 136 -20.57 -18.93 21.28
C PRO A 136 -19.84 -18.40 20.03
N LEU A 137 -20.27 -17.23 19.56
CA LEU A 137 -19.63 -16.46 18.50
C LEU A 137 -18.54 -15.53 19.07
N PRO A 138 -17.51 -15.16 18.28
CA PRO A 138 -16.54 -14.14 18.69
C PRO A 138 -17.22 -12.80 19.03
N THR A 139 -16.67 -12.08 20.01
CA THR A 139 -17.18 -10.76 20.39
C THR A 139 -16.98 -9.76 19.26
N LEU A 140 -18.04 -9.09 18.84
CA LEU A 140 -18.03 -8.04 17.83
C LEU A 140 -18.43 -6.71 18.47
N VAL A 141 -17.56 -5.70 18.36
CA VAL A 141 -17.78 -4.37 18.93
C VAL A 141 -17.74 -3.34 17.81
N TYR A 142 -18.83 -2.59 17.63
CA TYR A 142 -18.86 -1.40 16.77
C TYR A 142 -18.56 -0.16 17.61
N LEU A 143 -17.63 0.67 17.14
CA LEU A 143 -17.25 1.92 17.78
C LEU A 143 -17.28 3.05 16.75
N ALA A 144 -18.14 4.03 16.96
CA ALA A 144 -18.06 5.33 16.28
C ALA A 144 -17.54 6.35 17.30
N ARG A 145 -16.43 7.02 16.97
CA ARG A 145 -15.85 8.05 17.86
C ARG A 145 -16.63 9.35 17.75
N GLU A 146 -16.65 10.13 18.83
CA GLU A 146 -17.16 11.52 18.78
C GLU A 146 -16.25 12.36 17.87
N LYS A 147 -16.84 13.05 16.89
CA LYS A 147 -16.08 13.83 15.91
C LYS A 147 -16.36 15.32 15.96
N ARG A 148 -15.29 16.09 15.76
CA ARG A 148 -15.31 17.52 15.46
C ARG A 148 -14.57 17.76 14.13
N PRO A 149 -14.96 18.74 13.30
CA PRO A 149 -14.45 18.91 11.93
C PRO A 149 -12.94 19.16 11.75
N GLN A 150 -12.16 19.24 12.84
CA GLN A 150 -10.79 19.76 12.86
C GLN A 150 -9.69 18.67 12.90
N TYR A 151 -10.03 17.37 12.79
CA TYR A 151 -9.08 16.27 13.01
C TYR A 151 -9.08 15.24 11.85
N HIS A 152 -7.88 14.80 11.41
CA HIS A 152 -7.67 13.91 10.25
C HIS A 152 -7.21 12.48 10.62
N HIS A 153 -7.44 11.48 9.74
CA HIS A 153 -7.12 10.06 9.95
C HIS A 153 -6.48 9.40 8.70
N ASN A 154 -5.64 8.37 8.89
CA ASN A 154 -4.73 7.80 7.86
C ASN A 154 -4.95 6.29 7.56
N PHE A 155 -4.67 5.83 6.32
CA PHE A 155 -4.92 4.43 5.85
C PHE A 155 -3.91 3.91 4.79
N LYS A 156 -3.70 2.59 4.61
CA LYS A 156 -2.58 1.97 3.81
C LYS A 156 -2.92 0.80 2.86
N ALA A 157 -1.96 0.41 2.01
CA ALA A 157 -1.89 -0.79 1.15
C ALA A 157 -0.42 -1.11 0.75
N GLY A 158 -0.11 -2.20 0.02
CA GLY A 158 1.27 -2.61 -0.33
C GLY A 158 1.42 -3.35 -1.68
N SER A 159 2.67 -3.59 -2.12
CA SER A 159 3.09 -4.10 -3.46
C SER A 159 4.00 -5.35 -3.41
N VAL A 160 4.31 -5.98 -4.56
CA VAL A 160 5.06 -7.26 -4.67
C VAL A 160 6.57 -7.13 -4.35
N ASN A 161 7.23 -6.04 -4.78
CA ASN A 161 8.64 -5.78 -4.46
C ASN A 161 8.89 -5.61 -2.95
N ALA A 162 7.84 -5.26 -2.20
CA ALA A 162 7.91 -5.19 -0.75
C ALA A 162 8.28 -6.54 -0.11
N LEU A 163 8.02 -7.68 -0.76
CA LEU A 163 8.38 -9.00 -0.20
C LEU A 163 9.89 -9.13 0.00
N VAL A 164 10.69 -8.76 -1.00
CA VAL A 164 12.16 -8.85 -0.93
C VAL A 164 12.71 -7.82 0.06
N GLU A 165 12.21 -6.59 -0.03
CA GLU A 165 12.68 -5.49 0.83
C GLU A 165 12.37 -5.76 2.32
N ILE A 166 11.16 -6.23 2.63
CA ILE A 166 10.74 -6.57 4.00
C ILE A 166 11.55 -7.76 4.54
N HIS A 167 11.84 -8.78 3.70
CA HIS A 167 12.75 -9.87 4.07
C HIS A 167 14.17 -9.35 4.37
N GLY A 168 14.71 -8.44 3.57
CA GLY A 168 16.02 -7.82 3.81
C GLY A 168 16.06 -7.01 5.11
N PHE A 169 15.00 -6.25 5.38
CA PHE A 169 14.78 -5.55 6.64
C PHE A 169 14.82 -6.48 7.86
N ASP A 170 14.20 -7.65 7.75
CA ASP A 170 14.11 -8.61 8.86
C ASP A 170 15.51 -9.12 9.27
N GLY A 171 16.40 -9.33 8.30
CA GLY A 171 17.82 -9.64 8.53
C GLY A 171 18.61 -8.50 9.22
N ASN A 172 18.13 -7.26 9.10
CA ASN A 172 18.79 -6.08 9.65
C ASN A 172 18.28 -5.65 11.03
N GLY A 173 17.24 -6.29 11.56
CA GLY A 173 16.71 -5.99 12.90
C GLY A 173 15.18 -5.99 12.99
N GLY A 174 14.50 -6.29 11.88
CA GLY A 174 13.05 -6.41 11.82
C GLY A 174 12.44 -5.37 10.86
N PRO A 175 11.34 -5.71 10.16
CA PRO A 175 10.68 -4.79 9.23
C PRO A 175 10.05 -3.59 9.92
N CYS A 176 9.94 -2.49 9.19
CA CYS A 176 9.13 -1.35 9.60
C CYS A 176 7.65 -1.74 9.69
N PHE A 177 6.88 -0.96 10.46
CA PHE A 177 5.43 -1.09 10.47
C PHE A 177 4.87 -0.47 9.19
N ILE A 178 4.09 -1.26 8.43
CA ILE A 178 3.48 -0.87 7.14
C ILE A 178 1.94 -0.77 7.24
N GLY A 179 1.43 -0.79 8.47
CA GLY A 179 0.03 -0.54 8.84
C GLY A 179 -1.05 -1.45 8.31
N THR A 180 -0.71 -2.65 7.86
CA THR A 180 -1.66 -3.75 7.69
C THR A 180 -1.00 -5.10 7.98
N GLY A 181 -1.79 -6.10 8.35
CA GLY A 181 -1.31 -7.48 8.56
C GLY A 181 -0.29 -7.64 9.70
N CYS A 182 -0.28 -6.73 10.68
CA CYS A 182 0.68 -6.71 11.78
C CYS A 182 0.03 -7.08 13.11
N PHE A 183 0.72 -7.92 13.89
CA PHE A 183 0.35 -8.20 15.29
C PHE A 183 1.27 -7.43 16.22
N HIS A 184 0.70 -6.53 17.02
CA HIS A 184 1.44 -5.74 17.99
C HIS A 184 1.23 -6.28 19.40
N ARG A 185 2.30 -6.31 20.20
CA ARG A 185 2.14 -6.43 21.66
C ARG A 185 1.55 -5.13 22.19
N ARG A 186 0.50 -5.22 23.01
CA ARG A 186 -0.18 -4.08 23.64
C ARG A 186 0.83 -3.12 24.31
N ASN A 187 1.74 -3.67 25.11
CA ASN A 187 2.81 -2.94 25.79
C ASN A 187 3.69 -2.10 24.86
N ALA A 188 4.02 -2.62 23.67
CA ALA A 188 4.84 -1.91 22.70
C ALA A 188 4.10 -0.67 22.16
N LEU A 189 2.80 -0.79 21.87
CA LEU A 189 1.95 0.33 21.46
C LEU A 189 1.74 1.33 22.59
N CYS A 190 1.60 0.86 23.84
CA CYS A 190 1.45 1.72 25.02
C CYS A 190 2.73 2.48 25.41
N GLY A 191 3.80 2.38 24.63
CA GLY A 191 5.01 3.17 24.86
C GLY A 191 6.07 2.53 25.75
N GLN A 192 5.85 1.30 26.21
CA GLN A 192 6.77 0.62 27.12
C GLN A 192 8.11 0.34 26.44
N LYS A 193 9.21 0.46 27.20
CA LYS A 193 10.53 0.02 26.77
C LYS A 193 10.64 -1.50 26.89
N TYR A 194 11.38 -2.12 25.98
CA TYR A 194 11.60 -3.55 26.05
C TYR A 194 12.46 -3.91 27.26
N SER A 195 12.00 -4.87 28.06
CA SER A 195 12.71 -5.48 29.17
C SER A 195 12.36 -6.97 29.25
N ASP A 196 13.37 -7.84 29.23
CA ASP A 196 13.18 -9.30 29.27
C ASP A 196 12.50 -9.78 30.56
N GLN A 197 12.70 -9.06 31.67
CA GLN A 197 12.16 -9.43 32.98
C GLN A 197 10.68 -9.04 33.10
N GLU A 198 10.33 -7.80 32.75
CA GLU A 198 8.93 -7.33 32.74
C GLU A 198 8.06 -8.09 31.73
N CYS A 199 8.62 -8.51 30.58
CA CYS A 199 7.86 -9.30 29.61
C CYS A 199 7.51 -10.71 30.14
N LYS A 200 8.39 -11.31 30.93
CA LYS A 200 8.16 -12.64 31.54
C LYS A 200 7.17 -12.57 32.70
N GLU A 201 7.23 -11.51 33.49
CA GLU A 201 6.31 -11.26 34.62
C GLU A 201 4.89 -10.91 34.13
N ASN A 202 4.76 -10.05 33.11
CA ASN A 202 3.47 -9.70 32.51
C ASN A 202 2.77 -10.89 31.81
N TRP A 203 3.51 -11.87 31.28
CA TRP A 203 2.91 -13.08 30.72
C TRP A 203 2.10 -13.86 31.77
N LYS A 204 2.55 -13.85 33.03
CA LYS A 204 1.87 -14.57 34.12
C LYS A 204 0.69 -13.78 34.71
N GLY A 205 0.77 -12.45 34.77
CA GLY A 205 -0.23 -11.61 35.45
C GLY A 205 -1.51 -11.28 34.65
N TRP A 206 -1.49 -11.36 33.31
CA TRP A 206 -2.65 -10.95 32.50
C TRP A 206 -3.73 -12.03 32.35
N ASN A 207 -3.46 -13.26 32.79
CA ASN A 207 -4.48 -14.31 32.83
C ASN A 207 -5.52 -14.11 33.96
N ASP A 208 -5.28 -13.18 34.91
CA ASP A 208 -6.03 -13.11 36.17
C ASP A 208 -6.79 -11.80 36.44
N ILE A 209 -6.76 -10.79 35.57
CA ILE A 209 -7.61 -9.60 35.77
C ILE A 209 -8.99 -9.87 35.15
N LYS A 210 -9.79 -10.70 35.83
CA LYS A 210 -11.25 -10.65 35.71
C LYS A 210 -11.72 -9.39 36.43
N MET A 211 -11.82 -8.26 35.72
CA MET A 211 -12.70 -7.20 36.18
C MET A 211 -14.14 -7.70 35.94
N GLU A 212 -14.78 -8.22 36.99
CA GLU A 212 -16.22 -8.46 37.02
C GLU A 212 -16.96 -7.12 37.12
N GLU A 213 -16.72 -6.23 36.16
CA GLU A 213 -17.49 -5.01 35.99
C GLU A 213 -18.68 -5.29 35.07
N THR A 214 -19.84 -4.74 35.43
CA THR A 214 -21.06 -4.88 34.61
C THR A 214 -20.86 -4.20 33.25
N ALA A 215 -21.43 -4.78 32.20
CA ALA A 215 -21.32 -4.27 30.83
C ALA A 215 -21.67 -2.78 30.70
N SER A 216 -22.64 -2.27 31.47
CA SER A 216 -23.02 -0.86 31.51
C SER A 216 -21.89 0.06 31.99
N VAL A 217 -21.14 -0.35 33.02
CA VAL A 217 -20.01 0.42 33.56
C VAL A 217 -18.86 0.46 32.56
N LEU A 218 -18.59 -0.67 31.89
CA LEU A 218 -17.57 -0.74 30.83
C LEU A 218 -17.97 0.12 29.62
N GLU A 219 -19.26 0.13 29.24
CA GLU A 219 -19.78 0.96 28.17
C GLU A 219 -19.60 2.45 28.49
N ASP A 220 -19.99 2.89 29.69
CA ASP A 220 -19.87 4.29 30.11
C ASP A 220 -18.40 4.73 30.24
N THR A 221 -17.53 3.86 30.75
CA THR A 221 -16.09 4.12 30.78
C THR A 221 -15.50 4.22 29.37
N SER A 222 -15.94 3.37 28.45
CA SER A 222 -15.50 3.39 27.05
C SER A 222 -15.91 4.69 26.33
N LYS A 223 -17.10 5.24 26.62
CA LYS A 223 -17.54 6.54 26.08
C LYS A 223 -16.59 7.67 26.46
N VAL A 224 -16.07 7.67 27.69
CA VAL A 224 -15.09 8.68 28.15
C VAL A 224 -13.77 8.55 27.39
N LEU A 225 -13.27 7.32 27.22
CA LEU A 225 -12.04 7.03 26.47
C LEU A 225 -12.14 7.38 24.98
N ALA A 226 -13.33 7.25 24.39
CA ALA A 226 -13.59 7.55 22.99
C ALA A 226 -13.93 9.03 22.72
N SER A 227 -13.98 9.88 23.76
CA SER A 227 -14.32 11.30 23.59
C SER A 227 -13.21 12.08 22.91
N CYS A 228 -13.59 13.11 22.16
CA CYS A 228 -12.65 13.96 21.44
C CYS A 228 -11.69 14.75 22.35
N THR A 229 -12.03 14.91 23.64
CA THR A 229 -11.24 15.68 24.63
C THR A 229 -10.24 14.82 25.40
N TYR A 230 -10.29 13.49 25.26
CA TYR A 230 -9.46 12.59 26.05
C TYR A 230 -7.97 12.82 25.79
N GLU A 231 -7.58 12.94 24.53
CA GLU A 231 -6.18 13.10 24.13
C GLU A 231 -5.64 14.51 24.40
N GLU A 232 -6.51 15.52 24.49
CA GLU A 232 -6.13 16.88 24.95
C GLU A 232 -5.70 16.84 26.42
N LYS A 233 -6.41 16.05 27.24
CA LYS A 233 -6.08 15.86 28.66
C LYS A 233 -4.85 14.97 28.87
N TYR A 234 -4.61 14.01 27.98
CA TYR A 234 -3.52 13.05 28.06
C TYR A 234 -2.57 13.17 26.86
N ALA A 235 -1.81 14.27 26.82
CA ALA A 235 -0.94 14.65 25.71
C ALA A 235 0.17 13.64 25.32
N GLN A 236 0.33 12.54 26.08
CA GLN A 236 1.23 11.44 25.72
C GLN A 236 0.70 10.60 24.54
N TRP A 237 -0.62 10.56 24.32
CA TRP A 237 -1.21 9.89 23.17
C TRP A 237 -0.83 10.61 21.87
N GLY A 238 -0.44 9.85 20.84
CA GLY A 238 0.03 10.41 19.58
C GLY A 238 1.47 10.93 19.60
N ASN A 239 1.97 11.33 20.77
CA ASN A 239 3.33 11.88 20.91
C ASN A 239 4.32 10.84 21.42
N GLU A 240 3.97 10.11 22.48
CA GLU A 240 4.78 9.10 23.13
C GLU A 240 4.19 7.71 22.91
N MET A 241 2.90 7.51 23.14
CA MET A 241 2.24 6.21 23.00
C MET A 241 1.19 6.20 21.88
N GLY A 242 0.71 5.02 21.52
CA GLY A 242 -0.21 4.81 20.41
C GLY A 242 0.44 5.00 19.03
N LEU A 243 -0.40 5.27 18.03
CA LEU A 243 0.04 5.68 16.69
C LEU A 243 0.55 7.11 16.75
N LYS A 244 1.74 7.37 16.20
CA LYS A 244 2.38 8.69 16.24
C LYS A 244 1.71 9.71 15.34
N TYR A 245 1.43 10.92 15.82
CA TYR A 245 0.78 11.96 15.02
C TYR A 245 1.75 12.82 14.21
N GLY A 246 1.20 13.60 13.27
CA GLY A 246 1.93 14.63 12.52
C GLY A 246 2.73 14.15 11.31
N CYS A 247 2.53 12.91 10.86
CA CYS A 247 3.16 12.37 9.66
C CYS A 247 2.13 11.59 8.82
N PRO A 248 2.07 11.77 7.48
CA PRO A 248 1.21 10.99 6.58
C PRO A 248 1.49 9.47 6.59
N VAL A 249 2.69 9.08 7.04
CA VAL A 249 3.07 7.69 7.28
C VAL A 249 3.32 7.49 8.78
N GLU A 250 2.24 7.50 9.58
CA GLU A 250 2.20 7.38 11.05
C GLU A 250 2.59 6.01 11.64
N ASP A 251 2.21 4.90 11.00
CA ASP A 251 3.24 4.38 10.13
C ASP A 251 4.44 3.54 10.55
N VAL A 252 5.34 3.57 9.58
CA VAL A 252 6.79 3.68 9.64
C VAL A 252 7.29 4.40 10.89
N ILE A 253 6.84 5.63 11.21
CA ILE A 253 7.37 6.37 12.38
C ILE A 253 6.98 5.72 13.72
N THR A 254 5.78 5.15 13.85
CA THR A 254 5.38 4.36 15.02
C THR A 254 6.24 3.10 15.13
N GLY A 255 6.45 2.40 14.02
CA GLY A 255 7.34 1.24 13.95
C GLY A 255 8.77 1.58 14.39
N LEU A 256 9.34 2.67 13.88
CA LEU A 256 10.66 3.17 14.25
C LEU A 256 10.73 3.52 15.74
N ALA A 257 9.70 4.18 16.27
CA ALA A 257 9.61 4.52 17.69
C ALA A 257 9.59 3.28 18.59
N ILE A 258 8.84 2.25 18.21
CA ILE A 258 8.80 0.97 18.91
C ILE A 258 10.16 0.27 18.86
N GLN A 259 10.81 0.23 17.70
CA GLN A 259 12.15 -0.38 17.56
C GLN A 259 13.21 0.36 18.38
N CYS A 260 13.15 1.69 18.42
CA CYS A 260 14.06 2.52 19.24
C CYS A 260 13.85 2.35 20.76
N ARG A 261 12.79 1.66 21.18
CA ARG A 261 12.55 1.25 22.57
C ARG A 261 13.09 -0.14 22.90
N GLY A 262 13.79 -0.77 21.96
CA GLY A 262 14.39 -2.09 22.10
C GLY A 262 13.49 -3.24 21.65
N TRP A 263 12.27 -2.98 21.16
CA TRP A 263 11.41 -4.01 20.61
C TRP A 263 11.92 -4.46 19.23
N ARG A 264 11.73 -5.74 18.92
CA ARG A 264 12.05 -6.32 17.62
C ARG A 264 10.78 -6.73 16.88
N SER A 265 10.69 -6.36 15.60
CA SER A 265 9.67 -6.86 14.68
C SER A 265 10.19 -8.09 13.93
N ILE A 266 9.27 -8.93 13.46
CA ILE A 266 9.58 -10.16 12.72
C ILE A 266 8.70 -10.19 11.48
N TYR A 267 9.27 -10.55 10.34
CA TYR A 267 8.51 -10.82 9.13
C TYR A 267 8.18 -12.31 8.99
N PHE A 268 6.95 -12.62 8.62
CA PHE A 268 6.52 -14.00 8.37
C PHE A 268 5.69 -14.08 7.09
N ASN A 269 6.15 -14.88 6.14
CA ASN A 269 5.51 -15.10 4.84
C ASN A 269 5.07 -16.58 4.73
N PRO A 270 3.87 -16.93 5.20
CA PRO A 270 3.35 -18.29 5.07
C PRO A 270 3.08 -18.66 3.61
N GLU A 271 3.17 -19.96 3.29
CA GLU A 271 2.89 -20.52 1.96
C GLU A 271 1.53 -20.05 1.43
N ARG A 272 0.48 -20.19 2.25
CA ARG A 272 -0.79 -19.52 2.01
C ARG A 272 -0.74 -18.10 2.53
N LYS A 273 -0.99 -17.13 1.66
CA LYS A 273 -1.04 -15.70 2.03
C LYS A 273 -2.01 -15.49 3.20
N GLY A 274 -1.45 -14.97 4.30
CA GLY A 274 -2.17 -14.78 5.56
C GLY A 274 -3.20 -13.64 5.50
N PHE A 275 -2.93 -12.63 4.67
CA PHE A 275 -3.77 -11.47 4.44
C PHE A 275 -3.83 -11.19 2.94
N LEU A 276 -5.03 -10.98 2.42
CA LEU A 276 -5.29 -10.56 1.05
C LEU A 276 -6.16 -9.30 1.12
N GLY A 277 -5.80 -8.28 0.35
CA GLY A 277 -6.50 -7.01 0.31
C GLY A 277 -6.69 -6.54 -1.13
N LEU A 278 -7.43 -5.45 -1.29
CA LEU A 278 -7.65 -4.82 -2.58
C LEU A 278 -6.51 -3.82 -2.88
N ALA A 279 -5.95 -3.93 -4.07
CA ALA A 279 -5.00 -2.97 -4.62
C ALA A 279 -5.75 -1.90 -5.44
N PRO A 280 -5.21 -0.69 -5.58
CA PRO A 280 -5.76 0.29 -6.51
C PRO A 280 -5.82 -0.28 -7.94
N THR A 281 -6.95 -0.08 -8.61
CA THR A 281 -7.17 -0.59 -9.98
C THR A 281 -6.88 0.48 -11.05
N THR A 282 -6.70 1.74 -10.65
CA THR A 282 -6.36 2.84 -11.56
C THR A 282 -4.95 3.35 -11.33
N LEU A 283 -4.35 3.87 -12.40
CA LEU A 283 -3.04 4.51 -12.33
C LEU A 283 -3.09 5.74 -11.42
N LEU A 284 -4.12 6.58 -11.52
CA LEU A 284 -4.23 7.79 -10.71
C LEU A 284 -4.28 7.50 -9.21
N GLN A 285 -5.10 6.52 -8.78
CA GLN A 285 -5.16 6.13 -7.36
C GLN A 285 -3.80 5.62 -6.87
N THR A 286 -3.08 4.85 -7.69
CA THR A 286 -1.72 4.40 -7.38
C THR A 286 -0.75 5.56 -7.24
N LEU A 287 -0.82 6.57 -8.13
CA LEU A 287 0.04 7.75 -8.08
C LEU A 287 -0.26 8.64 -6.86
N ILE A 288 -1.54 8.82 -6.50
CA ILE A 288 -1.95 9.56 -5.29
C ILE A 288 -1.42 8.84 -4.04
N GLN A 289 -1.58 7.51 -3.98
CA GLN A 289 -1.08 6.71 -2.87
C GLN A 289 0.44 6.84 -2.70
N HIS A 290 1.19 6.71 -3.80
CA HIS A 290 2.65 6.83 -3.78
C HIS A 290 3.14 8.25 -3.49
N ARG A 291 2.38 9.30 -3.87
CA ARG A 291 2.69 10.69 -3.48
C ARG A 291 2.66 10.81 -1.96
N ARG A 292 1.59 10.34 -1.32
CA ARG A 292 1.43 10.41 0.14
C ARG A 292 2.51 9.63 0.88
N TRP A 293 2.86 8.42 0.42
CA TRP A 293 3.94 7.65 1.04
C TRP A 293 5.27 8.37 0.91
N SER A 294 5.64 8.74 -0.32
CA SER A 294 6.89 9.45 -0.59
C SER A 294 6.99 10.77 0.16
N GLU A 295 5.87 11.44 0.37
CA GLU A 295 5.80 12.69 1.12
C GLU A 295 6.09 12.46 2.60
N GLY A 296 5.38 11.53 3.24
CA GLY A 296 5.58 11.22 4.65
C GLY A 296 6.95 10.59 4.93
N ASP A 297 7.43 9.73 4.04
CA ASP A 297 8.75 9.10 4.14
C ASP A 297 9.87 10.14 4.10
N PHE A 298 9.79 11.10 3.18
CA PHE A 298 10.77 12.18 3.14
C PHE A 298 10.64 13.13 4.33
N GLN A 299 9.41 13.39 4.81
CA GLN A 299 9.18 14.15 6.04
C GLN A 299 9.86 13.49 7.25
N ILE A 300 9.80 12.16 7.38
CA ILE A 300 10.56 11.44 8.42
C ILE A 300 12.05 11.71 8.27
N PHE A 301 12.60 11.61 7.05
CA PHE A 301 14.03 11.80 6.79
C PHE A 301 14.56 13.16 7.23
N VAL A 302 13.82 14.24 6.95
CA VAL A 302 14.23 15.63 7.23
C VAL A 302 13.81 16.11 8.62
N SER A 303 13.10 15.28 9.39
CA SER A 303 12.66 15.62 10.74
C SER A 303 13.57 15.05 11.83
N ARG A 304 13.26 15.37 13.10
CA ARG A 304 13.88 14.75 14.28
C ARG A 304 13.74 13.23 14.33
N TYR A 305 12.82 12.65 13.54
CA TYR A 305 12.57 11.21 13.45
C TYR A 305 13.45 10.52 12.41
N CYS A 306 14.39 11.22 11.78
CA CYS A 306 15.40 10.61 10.93
C CYS A 306 16.06 9.41 11.65
N PRO A 307 16.12 8.21 11.05
CA PRO A 307 16.68 7.01 11.71
C PRO A 307 18.12 7.20 12.21
N PHE A 308 18.92 8.01 11.52
CA PHE A 308 20.30 8.33 11.92
C PHE A 308 20.40 9.26 13.12
N VAL A 309 19.35 10.03 13.42
CA VAL A 309 19.29 10.95 14.55
C VAL A 309 18.52 10.28 15.69
N TYR A 310 17.27 9.90 15.42
CA TYR A 310 16.36 9.34 16.41
C TYR A 310 16.79 7.95 16.89
N GLY A 311 17.29 7.12 15.96
CA GLY A 311 17.73 5.76 16.21
C GLY A 311 19.20 5.62 16.61
N TYR A 312 19.95 6.72 16.64
CA TYR A 312 21.38 6.71 17.01
C TYR A 312 21.59 6.06 18.38
N LYS A 313 22.46 5.05 18.43
CA LYS A 313 22.74 4.20 19.61
C LYS A 313 21.52 3.45 20.19
N LYS A 314 20.33 3.54 19.59
CA LYS A 314 19.11 2.82 20.02
C LYS A 314 18.83 1.60 19.15
N ILE A 315 19.14 1.69 17.85
CA ILE A 315 19.01 0.59 16.90
C ILE A 315 20.30 0.41 16.08
N PRO A 316 20.58 -0.81 15.56
CA PRO A 316 21.78 -1.06 14.78
C PRO A 316 21.87 -0.18 13.53
N LEU A 317 23.08 0.22 13.13
CA LEU A 317 23.30 1.04 11.93
C LEU A 317 22.70 0.40 10.67
N LYS A 318 22.81 -0.93 10.53
CA LYS A 318 22.19 -1.67 9.42
C LYS A 318 20.66 -1.50 9.37
N LEU A 319 19.99 -1.41 10.52
CA LEU A 319 18.56 -1.15 10.58
C LEU A 319 18.26 0.31 10.19
N GLN A 320 19.05 1.27 10.69
CA GLN A 320 18.93 2.69 10.31
C GLN A 320 19.05 2.87 8.79
N LEU A 321 20.04 2.22 8.17
CA LEU A 321 20.24 2.23 6.72
C LEU A 321 19.09 1.57 5.97
N SER A 322 18.45 0.53 6.55
CA SER A 322 17.33 -0.17 5.91
C SER A 322 16.13 0.74 5.69
N TYR A 323 15.91 1.76 6.52
CA TYR A 323 14.83 2.75 6.29
C TYR A 323 15.08 3.63 5.06
N CYS A 324 16.32 3.91 4.69
CA CYS A 324 16.67 4.93 3.70
C CYS A 324 16.08 4.74 2.29
N PRO A 325 15.99 3.52 1.72
CA PRO A 325 15.38 3.32 0.41
C PRO A 325 13.97 3.91 0.29
N TYR A 326 13.14 3.79 1.34
CA TYR A 326 11.80 4.38 1.39
C TYR A 326 11.87 5.90 1.64
N LEU A 327 12.62 6.29 2.67
CA LEU A 327 12.76 7.69 3.11
C LEU A 327 13.32 8.63 2.02
N LEU A 328 14.04 8.09 1.03
CA LEU A 328 14.66 8.84 -0.06
C LEU A 328 13.95 8.67 -1.41
N TRP A 329 12.72 8.14 -1.44
CA TRP A 329 11.92 8.07 -2.67
C TRP A 329 11.70 9.45 -3.32
N ALA A 330 11.28 10.44 -2.53
CA ALA A 330 11.01 11.79 -3.01
C ALA A 330 12.25 12.42 -3.67
N PRO A 331 13.40 12.60 -2.98
CA PRO A 331 14.57 13.27 -3.58
C PRO A 331 15.17 12.51 -4.77
N ASN A 332 14.96 11.20 -4.89
CA ASN A 332 15.42 10.43 -6.05
C ASN A 332 14.69 10.82 -7.36
N CYS A 333 13.56 11.54 -7.27
CA CYS A 333 12.88 12.08 -8.45
C CYS A 333 13.80 12.98 -9.29
N LEU A 334 14.69 13.75 -8.65
CA LEU A 334 15.55 14.73 -9.33
C LEU A 334 16.56 14.03 -10.24
N ALA A 335 17.20 12.97 -9.75
CA ALA A 335 18.09 12.15 -10.55
C ALA A 335 17.33 11.52 -11.73
N THR A 336 16.12 11.01 -11.49
CA THR A 336 15.31 10.39 -12.54
C THR A 336 14.90 11.40 -13.61
N LEU A 337 14.43 12.58 -13.21
CA LEU A 337 14.07 13.67 -14.12
C LEU A 337 15.28 14.10 -14.97
N TYR A 338 16.47 14.19 -14.37
CA TYR A 338 17.71 14.46 -15.10
C TYR A 338 17.96 13.42 -16.18
N TYR A 339 17.96 12.13 -15.84
CA TYR A 339 18.26 11.04 -16.79
C TYR A 339 17.20 10.88 -17.89
N VAL A 340 15.97 11.33 -17.66
CA VAL A 340 14.88 11.22 -18.63
C VAL A 340 14.79 12.45 -19.52
N ALA A 341 15.05 13.65 -19.00
CA ALA A 341 14.94 14.90 -19.77
C ALA A 341 16.25 15.30 -20.46
N VAL A 342 17.37 15.30 -19.73
CA VAL A 342 18.62 15.91 -20.23
C VAL A 342 19.20 15.16 -21.42
N PRO A 343 19.32 13.82 -21.42
CA PRO A 343 19.83 13.11 -22.59
C PRO A 343 19.00 13.33 -23.86
N SER A 344 17.68 13.43 -23.71
CA SER A 344 16.74 13.69 -24.79
C SER A 344 16.88 15.11 -25.34
N LEU A 345 16.92 16.12 -24.47
CA LEU A 345 17.14 17.51 -24.88
C LEU A 345 18.51 17.69 -25.55
N CYS A 346 19.58 17.13 -24.97
CA CYS A 346 20.91 17.17 -25.58
C CYS A 346 20.96 16.46 -26.93
N LEU A 347 20.19 15.38 -27.13
CA LEU A 347 20.08 14.72 -28.43
C LEU A 347 19.48 15.68 -29.48
N LEU A 348 18.45 16.44 -29.10
CA LEU A 348 17.84 17.44 -29.99
C LEU A 348 18.83 18.59 -30.31
N SER A 349 19.49 19.13 -29.28
CA SER A 349 20.49 20.21 -29.42
C SER A 349 21.78 19.76 -30.14
N GLY A 350 22.01 18.45 -30.29
CA GLY A 350 23.22 17.92 -30.93
C GLY A 350 24.44 17.87 -30.02
N ILE A 351 24.24 17.73 -28.72
CA ILE A 351 25.30 17.62 -27.71
C ILE A 351 25.48 16.14 -27.35
N PRO A 352 26.62 15.52 -27.68
CA PRO A 352 26.87 14.12 -27.35
C PRO A 352 27.23 13.98 -25.87
N LEU A 353 26.51 13.12 -25.15
CA LEU A 353 26.73 12.89 -23.71
C LEU A 353 27.44 11.58 -23.38
N PHE A 354 27.37 10.59 -24.27
CA PHE A 354 27.93 9.27 -24.05
C PHE A 354 29.14 9.00 -24.93
N PRO A 355 30.06 8.10 -24.53
CA PRO A 355 31.15 7.67 -25.39
C PRO A 355 30.61 6.99 -26.66
N LYS A 356 31.36 7.08 -27.75
CA LYS A 356 31.07 6.31 -28.98
C LYS A 356 31.10 4.81 -28.68
N ILE A 357 30.29 4.02 -29.38
CA ILE A 357 30.30 2.55 -29.25
C ILE A 357 31.66 1.95 -29.62
N SER A 358 32.37 2.58 -30.56
CA SER A 358 33.75 2.20 -30.91
C SER A 358 34.78 2.46 -29.81
N SER A 359 34.44 3.20 -28.76
CA SER A 359 35.34 3.51 -27.65
C SER A 359 35.29 2.42 -26.58
N ALA A 360 36.45 2.04 -26.03
CA ALA A 360 36.53 1.16 -24.86
C ALA A 360 35.77 1.71 -23.63
N TRP A 361 35.57 3.03 -23.57
CA TRP A 361 34.80 3.68 -22.51
C TRP A 361 33.31 3.33 -22.50
N VAL A 362 32.78 2.66 -23.53
CA VAL A 362 31.40 2.14 -23.50
C VAL A 362 31.25 0.96 -22.53
N LEU A 363 32.34 0.22 -22.25
CA LEU A 363 32.28 -1.03 -21.49
C LEU A 363 31.72 -0.86 -20.07
N PRO A 364 32.14 0.14 -19.27
CA PRO A 364 31.55 0.35 -17.95
C PRO A 364 30.05 0.68 -17.99
N PHE A 365 29.60 1.48 -18.97
CA PHE A 365 28.19 1.82 -19.12
C PHE A 365 27.36 0.60 -19.52
N ALA A 366 27.84 -0.16 -20.51
CA ALA A 366 27.20 -1.39 -20.95
C ALA A 366 27.13 -2.41 -19.81
N PHE A 367 28.22 -2.59 -19.05
CA PHE A 367 28.25 -3.49 -17.90
C PHE A 367 27.20 -3.10 -16.85
N VAL A 368 27.18 -1.84 -16.41
CA VAL A 368 26.23 -1.38 -15.38
C VAL A 368 24.78 -1.53 -15.86
N ILE A 369 24.47 -1.14 -17.09
CA ILE A 369 23.11 -1.25 -17.63
C ILE A 369 22.68 -2.72 -17.75
N ILE A 370 23.51 -3.56 -18.38
CA ILE A 370 23.16 -4.95 -18.63
C ILE A 370 23.03 -5.72 -17.32
N VAL A 371 24.02 -5.60 -16.42
CA VAL A 371 24.02 -6.32 -15.14
C VAL A 371 22.85 -5.86 -14.27
N HIS A 372 22.61 -4.56 -14.16
CA HIS A 372 21.49 -4.05 -13.37
C HIS A 372 20.13 -4.55 -13.89
N ARG A 373 19.92 -4.53 -15.21
CA ARG A 373 18.66 -4.99 -15.81
C ARG A 373 18.50 -6.51 -15.75
N ALA A 374 19.56 -7.26 -16.00
CA ALA A 374 19.56 -8.71 -15.88
C ALA A 374 19.30 -9.15 -14.44
N TYR A 375 19.94 -8.50 -13.46
CA TYR A 375 19.72 -8.78 -12.04
C TYR A 375 18.30 -8.43 -11.61
N SER A 376 17.80 -7.24 -11.95
CA SER A 376 16.44 -6.83 -11.62
C SER A 376 15.38 -7.76 -12.23
N LEU A 377 15.58 -8.18 -13.48
CA LEU A 377 14.67 -9.15 -14.12
C LEU A 377 14.78 -10.53 -13.46
N GLY A 378 16.00 -11.00 -13.20
CA GLY A 378 16.25 -12.28 -12.55
C GLY A 378 15.62 -12.36 -11.16
N GLU A 379 15.77 -11.32 -10.34
CA GLU A 379 15.15 -11.20 -9.02
C GLU A 379 13.62 -11.18 -9.13
N PHE A 380 13.06 -10.39 -10.07
CA PHE A 380 11.61 -10.30 -10.24
C PHE A 380 10.99 -11.65 -10.63
N VAL A 381 11.63 -12.39 -11.54
CA VAL A 381 11.19 -13.73 -11.95
C VAL A 381 11.38 -14.74 -10.82
N TRP A 382 12.48 -14.65 -10.07
CA TRP A 382 12.73 -15.50 -8.89
C TRP A 382 11.63 -15.34 -7.83
N CYS A 383 11.06 -14.14 -7.69
CA CYS A 383 9.93 -13.86 -6.82
C CYS A 383 8.55 -14.27 -7.37
N GLY A 384 8.50 -14.99 -8.50
CA GLY A 384 7.27 -15.46 -9.13
C GLY A 384 6.61 -14.44 -10.07
N GLY A 385 7.33 -13.37 -10.43
CA GLY A 385 6.87 -12.39 -11.41
C GLY A 385 7.04 -12.86 -12.86
N THR A 386 6.31 -12.25 -13.78
CA THR A 386 6.42 -12.49 -15.23
C THR A 386 7.31 -11.44 -15.90
N PHE A 387 7.82 -11.72 -17.11
CA PHE A 387 8.57 -10.72 -17.89
C PHE A 387 7.73 -9.47 -18.19
N GLN A 388 6.46 -9.67 -18.54
CA GLN A 388 5.49 -8.58 -18.72
C GLN A 388 5.27 -7.80 -17.43
N GLY A 389 5.15 -8.48 -16.29
CA GLY A 389 5.08 -7.84 -14.98
C GLY A 389 6.30 -7.00 -14.65
N TRP A 390 7.51 -7.50 -14.95
CA TRP A 390 8.75 -6.75 -14.77
C TRP A 390 8.78 -5.49 -15.64
N TRP A 391 8.38 -5.62 -16.91
CA TRP A 391 8.29 -4.49 -17.84
C TRP A 391 7.28 -3.44 -17.38
N ASN A 392 6.12 -3.87 -16.88
CA ASN A 392 5.11 -3.00 -16.28
C ASN A 392 5.65 -2.32 -15.01
N GLU A 393 6.45 -3.02 -14.19
CA GLU A 393 7.09 -2.43 -13.01
C GLU A 393 8.13 -1.36 -13.38
N GLN A 394 8.92 -1.56 -14.44
CA GLN A 394 9.82 -0.50 -14.94
C GLN A 394 9.04 0.77 -15.35
N ARG A 395 7.86 0.58 -15.97
CA ARG A 395 6.99 1.69 -16.36
C ARG A 395 6.42 2.41 -15.14
N MET A 396 5.91 1.65 -14.17
CA MET A 396 5.38 2.19 -12.92
C MET A 396 6.46 2.90 -12.10
N TRP A 397 7.67 2.35 -12.05
CA TRP A 397 8.84 2.96 -11.45
C TRP A 397 9.13 4.35 -12.05
N LEU A 398 9.11 4.45 -13.38
CA LEU A 398 9.33 5.72 -14.08
C LEU A 398 8.22 6.72 -13.74
N PHE A 399 6.95 6.31 -13.88
CA PHE A 399 5.80 7.19 -13.66
C PHE A 399 5.72 7.73 -12.24
N LYS A 400 5.91 6.88 -11.22
CA LYS A 400 5.94 7.31 -9.81
C LYS A 400 7.02 8.36 -9.57
N ARG A 401 8.22 8.15 -10.11
CA ARG A 401 9.38 9.03 -9.88
C ARG A 401 9.25 10.39 -10.56
N ILE A 402 8.81 10.43 -11.81
CA ILE A 402 8.67 11.71 -12.54
C ILE A 402 7.44 12.51 -12.10
N SER A 403 6.45 11.87 -11.48
CA SER A 403 5.22 12.53 -11.03
C SER A 403 5.06 12.50 -9.51
N SER A 404 4.51 11.43 -8.92
CA SER A 404 4.22 11.33 -7.48
C SER A 404 5.35 11.79 -6.57
N TYR A 405 6.58 11.31 -6.82
CA TYR A 405 7.73 11.62 -5.98
C TYR A 405 8.22 13.05 -6.19
N PHE A 406 8.10 13.57 -7.42
CA PHE A 406 8.37 14.97 -7.73
C PHE A 406 7.41 15.91 -6.99
N PHE A 407 6.10 15.66 -7.06
CA PHE A 407 5.13 16.45 -6.30
C PHE A 407 5.37 16.34 -4.80
N ALA A 408 5.57 15.12 -4.28
CA ALA A 408 5.88 14.91 -2.86
C ALA A 408 7.15 15.64 -2.40
N PHE A 409 8.18 15.71 -3.25
CA PHE A 409 9.41 16.46 -2.98
C PHE A 409 9.13 17.97 -2.90
N ILE A 410 8.43 18.53 -3.89
CA ILE A 410 8.07 19.96 -3.90
C ILE A 410 7.18 20.31 -2.71
N ASP A 411 6.18 19.50 -2.40
CA ASP A 411 5.28 19.71 -1.25
C ASP A 411 6.07 19.77 0.07
N ASN A 412 7.03 18.86 0.26
CA ASN A 412 7.90 18.87 1.44
C ASN A 412 8.78 20.12 1.51
N ILE A 413 9.35 20.57 0.38
CA ILE A 413 10.14 21.81 0.35
C ILE A 413 9.27 23.01 0.71
N LEU A 414 8.07 23.11 0.13
CA LEU A 414 7.12 24.19 0.44
C LEU A 414 6.70 24.18 1.91
N LYS A 415 6.49 22.99 2.49
CA LYS A 415 6.23 22.83 3.93
C LYS A 415 7.39 23.28 4.80
N LEU A 416 8.62 22.91 4.45
CA LEU A 416 9.83 23.36 5.17
C LEU A 416 10.01 24.88 5.11
N MET A 417 9.50 25.52 4.04
CA MET A 417 9.48 26.98 3.89
C MET A 417 8.26 27.64 4.54
N GLY A 418 7.30 26.87 5.08
CA GLY A 418 6.11 27.39 5.77
C GLY A 418 4.96 27.84 4.85
N PHE A 419 4.94 27.41 3.59
CA PHE A 419 3.94 27.88 2.60
C PHE A 419 2.67 27.03 2.51
N THR A 420 2.66 25.79 3.01
CA THR A 420 1.54 24.87 2.82
C THR A 420 1.27 23.99 4.04
N ASP A 421 -0.01 23.78 4.33
CA ASP A 421 -0.48 22.72 5.22
C ASP A 421 -0.81 21.45 4.42
N SER A 422 -0.67 20.29 5.06
CA SER A 422 -0.89 18.99 4.41
C SER A 422 -2.38 18.71 4.18
N ALA A 423 -2.85 18.77 2.94
CA ALA A 423 -4.19 18.27 2.61
C ALA A 423 -4.17 16.75 2.41
N PHE A 424 -4.96 16.03 3.21
CA PHE A 424 -5.10 14.58 3.13
C PHE A 424 -6.18 14.18 2.11
N ALA A 425 -5.83 13.37 1.10
CA ALA A 425 -6.80 12.84 0.13
C ALA A 425 -7.01 11.33 0.33
N ILE A 426 -8.26 10.90 0.49
CA ILE A 426 -8.64 9.49 0.61
C ILE A 426 -8.57 8.83 -0.78
N THR A 427 -7.84 7.72 -0.89
CA THR A 427 -7.82 6.92 -2.11
C THR A 427 -8.94 5.89 -2.07
N ALA A 428 -9.91 6.00 -2.97
CA ALA A 428 -10.90 4.96 -3.20
C ALA A 428 -10.21 3.65 -3.62
N LYS A 429 -10.67 2.52 -3.07
CA LYS A 429 -10.20 1.17 -3.42
C LYS A 429 -11.23 0.37 -4.21
N VAL A 430 -12.45 0.90 -4.36
CA VAL A 430 -13.49 0.33 -5.20
C VAL A 430 -13.50 1.06 -6.53
N ALA A 431 -13.54 0.29 -7.62
CA ALA A 431 -13.69 0.81 -8.96
C ALA A 431 -14.95 0.25 -9.60
N GLU A 432 -15.54 1.03 -10.49
CA GLU A 432 -16.68 0.61 -11.30
C GLU A 432 -16.32 -0.63 -12.14
N THR A 433 -17.33 -1.42 -12.49
CA THR A 433 -17.15 -2.70 -13.21
C THR A 433 -16.32 -2.56 -14.48
N ASP A 434 -16.52 -1.48 -15.23
CA ASP A 434 -15.84 -1.24 -16.51
C ASP A 434 -14.35 -0.90 -16.30
N VAL A 435 -14.03 -0.19 -15.21
CA VAL A 435 -12.65 0.12 -14.81
C VAL A 435 -11.93 -1.15 -14.35
N SER A 436 -12.63 -2.01 -13.59
CA SER A 436 -12.08 -3.30 -13.15
C SER A 436 -11.78 -4.22 -14.33
N GLN A 437 -12.66 -4.29 -15.34
CA GLN A 437 -12.42 -5.09 -16.54
C GLN A 437 -11.20 -4.61 -17.32
N ARG A 438 -11.02 -3.29 -17.47
CA ARG A 438 -9.82 -2.73 -18.11
C ARG A 438 -8.54 -3.08 -17.34
N CYS A 439 -8.59 -3.03 -16.01
CA CYS A 439 -7.49 -3.45 -15.16
C CYS A 439 -7.16 -4.95 -15.34
N GLU A 440 -8.17 -5.83 -15.41
CA GLU A 440 -8.00 -7.27 -15.67
C GLU A 440 -7.40 -7.55 -17.05
N GLN A 441 -7.62 -6.67 -18.03
CA GLN A 441 -7.00 -6.70 -19.36
C GLN A 441 -5.61 -6.02 -19.42
N GLU A 442 -5.05 -5.63 -18.28
CA GLU A 442 -3.79 -4.88 -18.16
C GLU A 442 -3.76 -3.52 -18.89
N LEU A 443 -4.93 -2.91 -19.10
CA LEU A 443 -5.04 -1.58 -19.72
C LEU A 443 -4.97 -0.48 -18.65
N MET A 444 -4.07 0.49 -18.86
CA MET A 444 -3.89 1.62 -17.92
C MET A 444 -5.01 2.65 -18.05
N GLU A 445 -5.57 3.09 -16.92
CA GLU A 445 -6.64 4.09 -16.90
C GLU A 445 -6.11 5.54 -16.87
N PHE A 446 -6.46 6.36 -17.87
CA PHE A 446 -6.06 7.77 -17.97
C PHE A 446 -7.24 8.76 -17.94
N GLY A 447 -8.49 8.30 -17.78
CA GLY A 447 -9.72 9.10 -17.91
C GLY A 447 -9.83 10.32 -16.99
N ALA A 448 -9.08 10.35 -15.89
CA ALA A 448 -9.12 11.43 -14.93
C ALA A 448 -8.14 12.57 -15.25
N SER A 449 -8.57 13.82 -15.06
CA SER A 449 -7.66 14.98 -15.17
C SER A 449 -6.76 15.09 -13.95
N SER A 450 -5.44 15.16 -14.14
CA SER A 450 -4.48 15.28 -13.04
C SER A 450 -3.18 15.99 -13.48
N PRO A 451 -2.60 16.87 -12.64
CA PRO A 451 -1.26 17.42 -12.87
C PRO A 451 -0.19 16.32 -13.02
N MET A 452 -0.33 15.19 -12.31
CA MET A 452 0.60 14.06 -12.43
C MET A 452 0.58 13.44 -13.82
N PHE A 453 -0.61 13.29 -14.42
CA PHE A 453 -0.73 12.84 -15.81
C PHE A 453 -0.18 13.87 -16.80
N THR A 454 -0.37 15.16 -16.51
CA THR A 454 0.22 16.23 -17.33
C THR A 454 1.75 16.12 -17.36
N VAL A 455 2.39 15.88 -16.22
CA VAL A 455 3.86 15.69 -16.15
C VAL A 455 4.30 14.43 -16.89
N ILE A 456 3.61 13.29 -16.68
CA ILE A 456 3.93 12.03 -17.37
C ILE A 456 3.80 12.19 -18.89
N ALA A 457 2.68 12.78 -19.36
CA ALA A 457 2.43 13.02 -20.77
C ALA A 457 3.44 14.00 -21.38
N THR A 458 3.76 15.09 -20.68
CA THR A 458 4.76 16.07 -21.12
C THR A 458 6.12 15.39 -21.31
N MET A 459 6.54 14.58 -20.34
CA MET A 459 7.83 13.88 -20.41
C MET A 459 7.86 12.82 -21.52
N ALA A 460 6.76 12.10 -21.73
CA ALA A 460 6.63 11.15 -22.84
C ALA A 460 6.76 11.88 -24.18
N LEU A 461 5.97 12.94 -24.40
CA LEU A 461 6.00 13.74 -25.62
C LEU A 461 7.36 14.39 -25.86
N LEU A 462 8.00 14.91 -24.82
CA LEU A 462 9.36 15.45 -24.91
C LEU A 462 10.34 14.41 -25.46
N ASN A 463 10.33 13.21 -24.90
CA ASN A 463 11.19 12.11 -25.35
C ASN A 463 10.87 11.69 -26.79
N ALA A 464 9.60 11.67 -27.18
CA ALA A 464 9.20 11.37 -28.56
C ALA A 464 9.68 12.44 -29.54
N PHE A 465 9.49 13.72 -29.24
CA PHE A 465 9.95 14.83 -30.09
C PHE A 465 11.48 14.84 -30.22
N CYS A 466 12.19 14.65 -29.11
CA CYS A 466 13.64 14.56 -29.12
C CYS A 466 14.15 13.34 -29.90
N PHE A 467 13.47 12.19 -29.78
CA PHE A 467 13.82 11.00 -30.55
C PHE A 467 13.65 11.23 -32.06
N VAL A 468 12.51 11.79 -32.49
CA VAL A 468 12.26 12.11 -33.91
C VAL A 468 13.27 13.14 -34.43
N GLY A 469 13.55 14.19 -33.65
CA GLY A 469 14.57 15.20 -33.98
C GLY A 469 15.98 14.61 -34.08
N GLY A 470 16.36 13.76 -33.15
CA GLY A 470 17.64 13.04 -33.14
C GLY A 470 17.80 12.10 -34.32
N MET A 471 16.75 11.36 -34.67
CA MET A 471 16.74 10.47 -35.85
C MET A 471 16.93 11.24 -37.15
N LYS A 472 16.31 12.43 -37.28
CA LYS A 472 16.52 13.31 -38.44
C LYS A 472 18.00 13.69 -38.58
N ARG A 473 18.68 14.01 -37.48
CA ARG A 473 20.11 14.38 -37.49
C ARG A 473 20.99 13.22 -38.00
N VAL A 474 20.73 11.99 -37.54
CA VAL A 474 21.47 10.81 -38.01
C VAL A 474 21.25 10.52 -39.49
N LEU A 475 20.02 10.67 -39.98
CA LEU A 475 19.70 10.47 -41.39
C LEU A 475 20.39 11.52 -42.29
N MET A 476 20.60 12.74 -41.80
CA MET A 476 21.26 13.81 -42.55
C MET A 476 22.79 13.67 -42.60
N ASP A 477 23.42 13.16 -41.53
CA ASP A 477 24.89 13.10 -41.42
C ASP A 477 25.54 11.86 -42.08
N MET A 478 24.76 10.94 -42.68
CA MET A 478 25.25 9.74 -43.43
C MET A 478 26.35 8.93 -42.71
N GLN A 479 26.43 9.01 -41.38
CA GLN A 479 27.46 8.34 -40.59
C GLN A 479 26.97 6.97 -40.12
N SER A 480 27.84 5.96 -40.17
CA SER A 480 27.49 4.62 -39.70
C SER A 480 27.12 4.63 -38.21
N TRP A 481 26.13 3.80 -37.84
CA TRP A 481 25.59 3.69 -36.48
C TRP A 481 26.67 3.46 -35.40
N PHE A 482 27.74 2.73 -35.73
CA PHE A 482 28.84 2.46 -34.80
C PHE A 482 29.78 3.66 -34.57
N SER A 483 29.88 4.56 -35.55
CA SER A 483 30.74 5.74 -35.50
C SER A 483 30.00 6.99 -35.00
N ASN A 484 28.67 6.92 -34.94
CA ASN A 484 27.82 8.02 -34.54
C ASN A 484 27.89 8.26 -33.01
N PRO A 485 28.21 9.49 -32.57
CA PRO A 485 28.33 9.80 -31.14
C PRO A 485 26.98 9.81 -30.40
N PHE A 486 25.85 9.88 -31.11
CA PHE A 486 24.52 9.94 -30.53
C PHE A 486 23.88 8.57 -30.31
N THR A 487 24.49 7.49 -30.76
CA THR A 487 23.87 6.16 -30.80
C THR A 487 23.31 5.71 -29.45
N LEU A 488 24.07 5.87 -28.37
CA LEU A 488 23.60 5.50 -27.03
C LEU A 488 22.48 6.40 -26.52
N GLN A 489 22.49 7.70 -26.86
CA GLN A 489 21.39 8.62 -26.54
C GLN A 489 20.12 8.25 -27.30
N ILE A 490 20.25 7.87 -28.58
CA ILE A 490 19.12 7.43 -29.41
C ILE A 490 18.51 6.14 -28.85
N LEU A 491 19.33 5.17 -28.46
CA LEU A 491 18.87 3.93 -27.83
C LEU A 491 18.16 4.22 -26.50
N LEU A 492 18.70 5.12 -25.67
CA LEU A 492 18.06 5.54 -24.42
C LEU A 492 16.71 6.22 -24.69
N CYS A 493 16.66 7.17 -25.62
CA CYS A 493 15.43 7.87 -25.99
C CYS A 493 14.39 6.92 -26.58
N ALA A 494 14.82 5.99 -27.43
CA ALA A 494 13.95 4.94 -27.97
C ALA A 494 13.34 4.09 -26.84
N LEU A 495 14.15 3.67 -25.86
CA LEU A 495 13.66 2.92 -24.71
C LEU A 495 12.63 3.73 -23.89
N LEU A 496 12.88 5.03 -23.68
CA LEU A 496 11.95 5.94 -23.00
C LEU A 496 10.64 6.17 -23.78
N VAL A 497 10.69 6.12 -25.11
CA VAL A 497 9.49 6.14 -25.96
C VAL A 497 8.73 4.82 -25.82
N ILE A 498 9.41 3.68 -25.91
CA ILE A 498 8.77 2.35 -25.85
C ILE A 498 8.12 2.13 -24.47
N ILE A 499 8.79 2.49 -23.38
CA ILE A 499 8.24 2.30 -22.02
C ILE A 499 6.96 3.14 -21.80
N SER A 500 6.89 4.29 -22.45
CA SER A 500 5.76 5.23 -22.41
C SER A 500 4.66 4.95 -23.43
N LEU A 501 4.70 3.81 -24.15
CA LEU A 501 3.72 3.48 -25.19
C LEU A 501 2.25 3.60 -24.73
N PRO A 502 1.85 3.14 -23.52
CA PRO A 502 0.48 3.31 -23.05
C PRO A 502 0.04 4.77 -22.91
N VAL A 503 0.98 5.69 -22.67
CA VAL A 503 0.70 7.13 -22.58
C VAL A 503 0.30 7.67 -23.94
N TYR A 504 1.02 7.30 -25.02
CA TYR A 504 0.64 7.71 -26.37
C TYR A 504 -0.68 7.09 -26.83
N GLN A 505 -0.94 5.83 -26.43
CA GLN A 505 -2.24 5.20 -26.66
C GLN A 505 -3.36 6.02 -25.98
N GLY A 506 -3.16 6.40 -24.72
CA GLY A 506 -4.08 7.26 -23.97
C GLY A 506 -4.26 8.65 -24.58
N LEU A 507 -3.19 9.27 -25.10
CA LEU A 507 -3.21 10.61 -25.68
C LEU A 507 -3.92 10.67 -27.04
N PHE A 508 -3.69 9.68 -27.92
CA PHE A 508 -4.01 9.81 -29.36
C PHE A 508 -4.86 8.68 -29.94
N LEU A 509 -4.79 7.47 -29.40
CA LEU A 509 -5.36 6.28 -30.07
C LEU A 509 -6.65 5.79 -29.42
N ARG A 510 -6.81 5.99 -28.11
CA ARG A 510 -7.98 5.53 -27.37
C ARG A 510 -9.21 6.40 -27.59
N LYS A 511 -10.36 5.74 -27.70
CA LYS A 511 -11.68 6.36 -27.89
C LYS A 511 -12.65 6.04 -26.75
N ASP A 512 -12.27 5.16 -25.84
CA ASP A 512 -13.02 4.77 -24.65
C ASP A 512 -12.78 5.75 -23.49
N GLU A 513 -13.53 5.58 -22.40
CA GLU A 513 -13.48 6.46 -21.22
C GLU A 513 -12.12 6.48 -20.51
N GLY A 514 -11.27 5.46 -20.72
CA GLY A 514 -9.90 5.47 -20.19
C GLY A 514 -8.90 6.29 -21.01
N ARG A 515 -9.33 7.01 -22.05
CA ARG A 515 -8.50 7.96 -22.80
C ARG A 515 -8.07 9.15 -21.94
N MET A 516 -6.95 9.78 -22.30
CA MET A 516 -6.49 10.97 -21.58
C MET A 516 -7.39 12.19 -21.90
N PRO A 517 -7.80 13.00 -20.91
CA PRO A 517 -8.59 14.20 -21.15
C PRO A 517 -7.91 15.17 -22.11
N SER A 518 -8.70 15.78 -23.01
CA SER A 518 -8.19 16.71 -24.02
C SER A 518 -7.40 17.89 -23.43
N SER A 519 -7.79 18.36 -22.24
CA SER A 519 -7.06 19.41 -21.52
C SER A 519 -5.63 18.99 -21.16
N VAL A 520 -5.45 17.78 -20.63
CA VAL A 520 -4.13 17.23 -20.30
C VAL A 520 -3.29 17.06 -21.55
N THR A 521 -3.88 16.59 -22.66
CA THR A 521 -3.21 16.48 -23.96
C THR A 521 -2.72 17.83 -24.47
N GLN A 522 -3.55 18.87 -24.41
CA GLN A 522 -3.19 20.22 -24.87
C GLN A 522 -2.05 20.83 -24.04
N TRP A 523 -2.16 20.79 -22.71
CA TRP A 523 -1.11 21.30 -21.82
C TRP A 523 0.21 20.55 -21.99
N SER A 524 0.15 19.22 -22.08
CA SER A 524 1.37 18.40 -22.23
C SER A 524 2.07 18.62 -23.58
N LEU A 525 1.32 18.77 -24.67
CA LEU A 525 1.87 19.16 -25.97
C LEU A 525 2.54 20.53 -25.91
N MET A 526 1.88 21.52 -25.30
CA MET A 526 2.41 22.87 -25.18
C MET A 526 3.71 22.90 -24.37
N PHE A 527 3.74 22.25 -23.19
CA PHE A 527 4.95 22.20 -22.36
C PHE A 527 6.10 21.44 -23.02
N ALA A 528 5.81 20.31 -23.69
CA ALA A 528 6.84 19.54 -24.39
C ALA A 528 7.41 20.33 -25.58
N ALA A 529 6.55 20.99 -26.36
CA ALA A 529 6.97 21.83 -27.48
C ALA A 529 7.81 23.04 -27.00
N LEU A 530 7.40 23.70 -25.92
CA LEU A 530 8.15 24.80 -25.32
C LEU A 530 9.54 24.34 -24.85
N ALA A 531 9.63 23.21 -24.15
CA ALA A 531 10.91 22.66 -23.71
C ALA A 531 11.83 22.31 -24.89
N CYS A 532 11.30 21.69 -25.95
CA CYS A 532 12.05 21.44 -27.18
C CYS A 532 12.51 22.74 -27.87
N ALA A 533 11.64 23.75 -27.93
CA ALA A 533 11.97 25.04 -28.54
C ALA A 533 13.10 25.74 -27.78
N LEU A 534 13.04 25.73 -26.45
CA LEU A 534 14.08 26.29 -25.57
C LEU A 534 15.41 25.55 -25.69
N ALA A 535 15.42 24.26 -26.03
CA ALA A 535 16.65 23.50 -26.22
C ALA A 535 17.27 23.68 -27.62
N CYS A 536 16.48 24.14 -28.59
CA CYS A 536 16.94 24.45 -29.94
C CYS A 536 17.48 25.88 -30.08
N TYR A 537 17.14 26.76 -29.13
CA TYR A 537 17.67 28.12 -29.01
C TYR A 537 18.91 28.11 -28.13
#